data_AF-F0IHQ7-F1
#
_entry.id   AF-F0IHQ7-F1
#
_cell.length_a   1.000
_cell.length_b   1.000
_cell.length_c   1.000
_cell.angle_alpha   90.00
_cell.angle_beta   90.00
_cell.angle_gamma   90.00
#
_symmetry.space_group_name_H-M   'P 1'
#
loop_
_entity.id
_entity.type
_entity.pdbx_description
1 polymer ?
#
loop_
_entity_poly.entity_id
_entity_poly.type
_entity_poly.pdbx_seq_one_letter_code
_entity_poly.pdbx_strand_id
1 'polypeptide(L)'
;MKTVFKVGMKVYDQIVFPNKKGIITEIGKGTVCPLIVKVENFYLYYKLNGAFGAGVIPTLSIKPYEIEFQGFEQKASVPTYKEAVEWLEKNSKDRVIYADEAYINEEYERAFEALKKLTILRDYYNEGWQSDWEDEEEKFSIQVCEGEFHTFESIECQRVVSFKTEEIRDKFLEDQRELLEIAKPLL
;
A
#
# COMPACT_ATOMS: atom_id res chain seq x y z
N MET A 1 -39.97 -4.35 -25.41
CA MET A 1 -40.96 -3.34 -24.98
C MET A 1 -40.22 -2.03 -24.74
N LYS A 2 -40.66 -0.88 -25.28
CA LYS A 2 -40.04 0.42 -24.97
C LYS A 2 -40.69 0.98 -23.70
N THR A 3 -39.92 1.15 -22.63
CA THR A 3 -40.41 1.81 -21.41
C THR A 3 -40.67 3.29 -21.71
N VAL A 4 -41.85 3.79 -21.34
CA VAL A 4 -42.22 5.20 -21.51
C VAL A 4 -42.21 5.87 -20.14
N PHE A 5 -41.24 6.73 -19.92
CA PHE A 5 -41.10 7.53 -18.69
C PHE A 5 -42.01 8.76 -18.71
N LYS A 6 -42.57 9.13 -17.56
CA LYS A 6 -43.46 10.27 -17.38
C LYS A 6 -43.11 11.04 -16.11
N VAL A 7 -43.38 12.34 -16.11
CA VAL A 7 -43.25 13.19 -14.91
C VAL A 7 -44.12 12.62 -13.78
N GLY A 8 -43.58 12.63 -12.55
CA GLY A 8 -44.19 12.06 -11.35
C GLY A 8 -43.93 10.57 -11.14
N MET A 9 -43.34 9.86 -12.11
CA MET A 9 -43.05 8.42 -11.96
C MET A 9 -41.95 8.17 -10.94
N LYS A 10 -42.17 7.14 -10.12
CA LYS A 10 -41.19 6.56 -9.20
C LYS A 10 -40.25 5.65 -10.01
N VAL A 11 -38.94 5.82 -9.83
CA VAL A 11 -37.90 5.08 -10.57
C VAL A 11 -36.77 4.62 -9.65
N TYR A 12 -36.00 3.63 -10.10
CA TYR A 12 -34.95 2.94 -9.36
C TYR A 12 -33.75 2.72 -10.28
N ASP A 13 -32.53 2.85 -9.75
CA ASP A 13 -31.29 2.54 -10.46
C ASP A 13 -30.24 2.05 -9.46
N GLN A 14 -29.93 0.76 -9.50
CA GLN A 14 -28.98 0.13 -8.57
C GLN A 14 -27.52 0.42 -8.88
N ILE A 15 -27.20 1.02 -10.03
CA ILE A 15 -25.84 1.43 -10.38
C ILE A 15 -25.61 2.88 -9.93
N VAL A 16 -26.55 3.77 -10.25
CA VAL A 16 -26.36 5.22 -10.08
C VAL A 16 -26.83 5.72 -8.72
N PHE A 17 -27.92 5.17 -8.17
CA PHE A 17 -28.44 5.55 -6.85
C PHE A 17 -28.95 4.32 -6.07
N PRO A 18 -28.03 3.41 -5.67
CA PRO A 18 -28.38 2.12 -5.09
C PRO A 18 -29.26 2.27 -3.85
N ASN A 19 -30.25 1.38 -3.73
CA ASN A 19 -31.21 1.32 -2.62
C ASN A 19 -32.01 2.61 -2.37
N LYS A 20 -32.00 3.52 -3.34
CA LYS A 20 -32.77 4.77 -3.29
C LYS A 20 -33.82 4.79 -4.37
N LYS A 21 -34.73 5.73 -4.23
CA LYS A 21 -35.85 5.94 -5.14
C LYS A 21 -35.79 7.34 -5.71
N GLY A 22 -35.88 7.41 -7.03
CA GLY A 22 -36.02 8.65 -7.76
C GLY A 22 -37.46 8.98 -8.11
N ILE A 23 -37.72 10.25 -8.37
CA ILE A 23 -38.97 10.74 -8.97
C ILE A 23 -38.61 11.55 -10.22
N ILE A 24 -39.25 11.25 -11.34
CA ILE A 24 -39.11 12.06 -12.55
C ILE A 24 -39.78 13.41 -12.31
N THR A 25 -39.00 14.48 -12.29
CA THR A 25 -39.50 15.84 -12.03
C THR A 25 -39.78 16.60 -13.31
N GLU A 26 -39.02 16.33 -14.36
CA GLU A 26 -39.14 17.03 -15.64
C GLU A 26 -38.66 16.15 -16.80
N ILE A 27 -39.19 16.43 -18.00
CA ILE A 27 -38.70 15.88 -19.26
C ILE A 27 -38.40 17.07 -20.19
N GLY A 28 -37.13 17.44 -20.28
CA GLY A 28 -36.65 18.54 -21.10
C GLY A 28 -36.79 18.25 -22.61
N LYS A 29 -36.71 19.31 -23.43
CA LYS A 29 -36.69 19.20 -24.90
C LYS A 29 -35.32 19.59 -25.43
N GLY A 30 -34.85 18.89 -26.46
CA GLY A 30 -33.63 19.27 -27.20
C GLY A 30 -32.30 18.97 -26.49
N THR A 31 -32.30 18.26 -25.36
CA THR A 31 -31.07 17.83 -24.67
C THR A 31 -30.81 16.33 -24.90
N VAL A 32 -29.55 15.93 -24.78
CA VAL A 32 -29.14 14.52 -24.93
C VAL A 32 -29.69 13.65 -23.79
N CYS A 33 -29.79 14.20 -22.58
CA CYS A 33 -30.33 13.55 -21.39
C CYS A 33 -31.54 14.35 -20.84
N PRO A 34 -32.72 14.24 -21.46
CA PRO A 34 -33.88 15.06 -21.11
C PRO A 34 -34.65 14.61 -19.87
N LEU A 35 -34.49 13.39 -19.38
CA LEU A 35 -35.20 12.92 -18.19
C LEU A 35 -34.50 13.42 -16.92
N ILE A 36 -35.19 14.22 -16.11
CA ILE A 36 -34.65 14.75 -14.86
C ILE A 36 -35.25 13.97 -13.68
N VAL A 37 -34.41 13.19 -13.01
CA VAL A 37 -34.78 12.35 -11.86
C VAL A 37 -34.27 13.02 -10.59
N LYS A 38 -35.18 13.37 -9.68
CA LYS A 38 -34.82 13.84 -8.34
C LYS A 38 -34.65 12.63 -7.41
N VAL A 39 -33.49 12.52 -6.79
CA VAL A 39 -33.18 11.53 -5.75
C VAL A 39 -32.72 12.30 -4.53
N GLU A 40 -33.51 12.27 -3.45
CA GLU A 40 -33.27 13.08 -2.25
C GLU A 40 -33.06 14.57 -2.62
N ASN A 41 -31.83 15.08 -2.45
CA ASN A 41 -31.44 16.47 -2.71
C ASN A 41 -30.71 16.66 -4.05
N PHE A 42 -30.56 15.61 -4.86
CA PHE A 42 -29.83 15.65 -6.12
C PHE A 42 -30.76 15.49 -7.34
N TYR A 43 -30.35 16.08 -8.45
CA TYR A 43 -30.99 15.93 -9.75
C TYR A 43 -30.06 15.17 -10.69
N LEU A 44 -30.54 14.06 -11.25
CA LEU A 44 -29.82 13.18 -12.15
C LEU A 44 -30.45 13.22 -13.53
N TYR A 45 -29.63 13.19 -14.57
CA TYR A 45 -30.06 13.40 -15.96
C TYR A 45 -29.89 12.12 -16.77
N TYR A 46 -31.00 11.61 -17.29
CA TYR A 46 -31.09 10.38 -18.04
C TYR A 46 -31.55 10.62 -19.46
N LYS A 47 -31.16 9.72 -20.37
CA LYS A 47 -31.74 9.63 -21.70
C LYS A 47 -33.17 9.12 -21.64
N LEU A 48 -33.98 9.39 -22.68
CA LEU A 48 -35.36 8.90 -22.76
C LEU A 48 -35.50 7.38 -22.67
N ASN A 49 -34.44 6.62 -22.99
CA ASN A 49 -34.42 5.16 -22.86
C ASN A 49 -34.03 4.68 -21.46
N GLY A 50 -33.67 5.57 -20.52
CA GLY A 50 -33.25 5.24 -19.16
C GLY A 50 -31.74 5.06 -18.95
N ALA A 51 -30.91 5.42 -19.93
CA ALA A 51 -29.44 5.39 -19.79
C ALA A 51 -28.88 6.65 -19.09
N PHE A 52 -27.93 6.46 -18.19
CA PHE A 52 -27.21 7.53 -17.49
C PHE A 52 -26.04 8.06 -18.35
N GLY A 53 -26.37 8.67 -19.49
CA GLY A 53 -25.38 9.23 -20.43
C GLY A 53 -25.26 8.47 -21.75
N ALA A 54 -24.22 8.82 -22.53
CA ALA A 54 -23.97 8.22 -23.85
C ALA A 54 -23.12 6.95 -23.74
N GLY A 55 -23.46 5.92 -24.53
CA GLY A 55 -22.73 4.65 -24.53
C GLY A 55 -23.00 3.73 -23.34
N VAL A 56 -23.89 4.12 -22.42
CA VAL A 56 -24.22 3.35 -21.20
C VAL A 56 -25.49 2.52 -21.41
N ILE A 57 -25.51 1.31 -20.84
CA ILE A 57 -26.68 0.43 -20.82
C ILE A 57 -27.81 1.12 -20.02
N PRO A 58 -29.08 1.10 -20.49
CA PRO A 58 -30.19 1.63 -19.71
C PRO A 58 -30.40 0.87 -18.40
N THR A 59 -30.32 1.58 -17.28
CA THR A 59 -30.40 1.02 -15.92
C THR A 59 -31.60 1.57 -15.14
N LEU A 60 -32.15 2.71 -15.56
CA LEU A 60 -33.31 3.31 -14.91
C LEU A 60 -34.56 2.43 -15.08
N SER A 61 -35.09 1.94 -13.97
CA SER A 61 -36.23 1.04 -13.92
C SER A 61 -37.44 1.66 -13.21
N ILE A 62 -38.64 1.25 -13.60
CA ILE A 62 -39.90 1.64 -12.95
C ILE A 62 -40.27 0.70 -11.78
N LYS A 63 -39.52 -0.38 -11.60
CA LYS A 63 -39.64 -1.34 -10.50
C LYS A 63 -38.27 -1.51 -9.83
N PRO A 64 -38.22 -1.76 -8.51
CA PRO A 64 -36.99 -2.19 -7.87
C PRO A 64 -36.44 -3.44 -8.56
N TYR A 65 -35.12 -3.52 -8.62
CA TYR A 65 -34.38 -4.68 -9.12
C TYR A 65 -33.08 -4.81 -8.30
N GLU A 66 -32.41 -5.94 -8.43
CA GLU A 66 -31.13 -6.23 -7.79
C GLU A 66 -30.05 -6.45 -8.85
N ILE A 67 -28.78 -6.25 -8.48
CA ILE A 67 -27.62 -6.46 -9.35
C ILE A 67 -26.65 -7.39 -8.62
N GLU A 68 -26.11 -8.37 -9.34
CA GLU A 68 -25.01 -9.20 -8.91
C GLU A 68 -23.73 -8.78 -9.63
N PHE A 69 -22.72 -8.30 -8.89
CA PHE A 69 -21.42 -7.91 -9.43
C PHE A 69 -20.46 -9.10 -9.41
N GLN A 70 -20.55 -9.98 -10.41
CA GLN A 70 -19.64 -11.12 -10.55
C GLN A 70 -18.27 -10.67 -11.08
N GLY A 71 -17.22 -10.88 -10.30
CA GLY A 71 -15.84 -10.55 -10.69
C GLY A 71 -15.51 -9.06 -10.70
N PHE A 72 -16.34 -8.21 -10.09
CA PHE A 72 -16.01 -6.78 -9.92
C PHE A 72 -14.90 -6.63 -8.88
N GLU A 73 -13.80 -5.98 -9.28
CA GLU A 73 -12.67 -5.70 -8.41
C GLU A 73 -12.20 -4.24 -8.60
N GLN A 74 -11.98 -3.55 -7.49
CA GLN A 74 -11.31 -2.25 -7.46
C GLN A 74 -10.25 -2.32 -6.35
N LYS A 75 -8.98 -2.42 -6.73
CA LYS A 75 -7.85 -2.42 -5.79
C LYS A 75 -7.36 -0.99 -5.56
N ALA A 76 -7.02 -0.67 -4.31
CA ALA A 76 -6.19 0.50 -4.03
C ALA A 76 -4.83 0.30 -4.71
N SER A 77 -4.22 1.38 -5.22
CA SER A 77 -2.85 1.30 -5.73
C SER A 77 -1.91 0.96 -4.58
N VAL A 78 -1.07 -0.05 -4.78
CA VAL A 78 0.03 -0.36 -3.84
C VAL A 78 1.08 0.73 -3.99
N PRO A 79 1.52 1.39 -2.89
CA PRO A 79 2.59 2.38 -2.97
C PRO A 79 3.84 1.78 -3.62
N THR A 80 4.42 2.54 -4.55
CA THR A 80 5.65 2.17 -5.24
C THR A 80 6.85 2.84 -4.57
N TYR A 81 8.03 2.24 -4.72
CA TYR A 81 9.28 2.87 -4.26
C TYR A 81 9.47 4.27 -4.85
N LYS A 82 9.11 4.46 -6.13
CA LYS A 82 9.15 5.77 -6.80
C LYS A 82 8.27 6.80 -6.08
N GLU A 83 7.03 6.45 -5.75
CA GLU A 83 6.13 7.35 -4.99
C GLU A 83 6.68 7.66 -3.60
N ALA A 84 7.34 6.69 -2.94
CA ALA A 84 8.00 6.92 -1.65
C ALA A 84 9.19 7.89 -1.78
N VAL A 85 9.99 7.79 -2.85
CA VAL A 85 11.09 8.74 -3.12
C VAL A 85 10.54 10.14 -3.43
N GLU A 86 9.50 10.25 -4.26
CA GLU A 86 8.85 11.55 -4.53
C GLU A 86 8.27 12.16 -3.25
N TRP A 87 7.73 11.34 -2.34
CA TRP A 87 7.29 11.78 -1.03
C TRP A 87 8.47 12.25 -0.18
N LEU A 88 9.58 11.50 -0.12
CA LEU A 88 10.79 11.90 0.61
C LEU A 88 11.34 13.24 0.08
N GLU A 89 11.36 13.42 -1.23
CA GLU A 89 11.79 14.67 -1.88
C GLU A 89 10.95 15.88 -1.49
N LYS A 90 9.64 15.68 -1.31
CA LYS A 90 8.72 16.75 -0.92
C LYS A 90 8.77 17.05 0.57
N ASN A 91 9.09 16.06 1.41
CA ASN A 91 8.89 16.16 2.86
C ASN A 91 10.18 16.23 3.70
N SER A 92 11.32 15.78 3.19
CA SER A 92 12.61 15.83 3.91
C SER A 92 13.55 16.88 3.31
N LYS A 93 14.01 17.82 4.14
CA LYS A 93 15.02 18.83 3.76
C LYS A 93 16.45 18.29 3.81
N ASP A 94 16.69 17.32 4.68
CA ASP A 94 18.02 16.79 4.99
C ASP A 94 18.35 15.53 4.17
N ARG A 95 17.44 15.12 3.28
CA ARG A 95 17.63 13.97 2.40
C ARG A 95 18.93 14.10 1.59
N VAL A 96 19.55 12.95 1.35
CA VAL A 96 20.69 12.84 0.44
C VAL A 96 20.24 12.05 -0.78
N ILE A 97 20.32 12.66 -1.95
CA ILE A 97 20.01 12.01 -3.22
C ILE A 97 21.20 12.20 -4.15
N TYR A 98 21.81 11.10 -4.56
CA TYR A 98 22.93 11.09 -5.49
C TYR A 98 22.77 9.93 -6.48
N ALA A 99 22.85 10.24 -7.77
CA ALA A 99 22.55 9.29 -8.85
C ALA A 99 21.18 8.63 -8.65
N ASP A 100 21.14 7.30 -8.51
CA ASP A 100 19.93 6.49 -8.35
C ASP A 100 19.64 6.12 -6.89
N GLU A 101 20.42 6.66 -5.93
CA GLU A 101 20.31 6.35 -4.50
C GLU A 101 19.66 7.51 -3.73
N ALA A 102 18.70 7.15 -2.86
CA ALA A 102 17.96 8.10 -2.03
C ALA A 102 18.02 7.66 -0.57
N TYR A 103 18.56 8.53 0.29
CA TYR A 103 18.67 8.34 1.72
C TYR A 103 17.82 9.34 2.48
N ILE A 104 17.29 8.92 3.63
CA ILE A 104 16.46 9.75 4.51
C ILE A 104 17.22 11.02 4.92
N ASN A 105 18.50 10.86 5.26
CA ASN A 105 19.48 11.90 5.55
C ASN A 105 20.91 11.32 5.49
N GLU A 106 21.93 12.15 5.80
CA GLU A 106 23.35 11.74 5.84
C GLU A 106 23.65 10.67 6.90
N GLU A 107 22.92 10.65 8.03
CA GLU A 107 23.06 9.61 9.04
C GLU A 107 22.66 8.23 8.49
N TYR A 108 21.53 8.17 7.78
CA TYR A 108 21.06 6.95 7.13
C TYR A 108 22.00 6.50 6.00
N GLU A 109 22.55 7.42 5.21
CA GLU A 109 23.57 7.11 4.21
C GLU A 109 24.77 6.38 4.85
N ARG A 110 25.33 6.95 5.93
CA ARG A 110 26.43 6.35 6.67
C ARG A 110 26.05 5.01 7.31
N ALA A 111 24.83 4.90 7.84
CA ALA A 111 24.32 3.67 8.41
C ALA A 111 24.21 2.55 7.37
N PHE A 112 23.73 2.84 6.15
CA PHE A 112 23.67 1.86 5.05
C PHE A 112 25.06 1.39 4.63
N GLU A 113 26.03 2.30 4.51
CA GLU A 113 27.41 1.95 4.20
C GLU A 113 28.08 1.12 5.31
N ALA A 114 27.81 1.43 6.58
CA ALA A 114 28.28 0.64 7.71
C ALA A 114 27.62 -0.76 7.73
N LEU A 115 26.31 -0.84 7.48
CA LEU A 115 25.57 -2.10 7.44
C LEU A 115 26.06 -3.02 6.31
N LYS A 116 26.38 -2.45 5.14
CA LYS A 116 26.99 -3.18 4.03
C LYS A 116 28.32 -3.81 4.43
N LYS A 117 29.21 -3.05 5.11
CA LYS A 117 30.49 -3.57 5.62
C LYS A 117 30.28 -4.65 6.68
N LEU A 118 29.37 -4.43 7.63
CA LEU A 118 29.04 -5.40 8.67
C LEU A 118 28.51 -6.71 8.07
N THR A 119 27.68 -6.64 7.03
CA THR A 119 27.15 -7.83 6.35
C THR A 119 28.28 -8.68 5.76
N ILE A 120 29.24 -8.05 5.09
CA ILE A 120 30.41 -8.73 4.51
C ILE A 120 31.30 -9.33 5.61
N LEU A 121 31.57 -8.56 6.67
CA LEU A 121 32.40 -9.01 7.79
C LEU A 121 31.74 -10.16 8.55
N ARG A 122 30.42 -10.11 8.74
CA ARG A 122 29.64 -11.19 9.39
C ARG A 122 29.84 -12.50 8.63
N ASP A 123 29.69 -12.48 7.30
CA ASP A 123 29.86 -13.68 6.47
C ASP A 123 31.31 -14.20 6.51
N TYR A 124 32.28 -13.29 6.59
CA TYR A 124 33.69 -13.65 6.78
C TYR A 124 33.96 -14.33 8.12
N TYR A 125 33.46 -13.77 9.23
CA TYR A 125 33.59 -14.34 10.58
C TYR A 125 32.86 -15.69 10.71
N ASN A 126 31.77 -15.87 9.99
CA ASN A 126 31.03 -17.13 9.91
C ASN A 126 31.66 -18.16 8.96
N GLU A 127 32.78 -17.85 8.29
CA GLU A 127 33.43 -18.70 7.29
C GLU A 127 32.46 -19.17 6.19
N GLY A 128 31.53 -18.30 5.79
CA GLY A 128 30.50 -18.61 4.78
C GLY A 128 29.33 -19.46 5.29
N TRP A 129 29.24 -19.72 6.60
CA TRP A 129 28.05 -20.32 7.19
C TRP A 129 26.83 -19.42 6.95
N GLN A 130 25.76 -20.03 6.45
CA GLN A 130 24.45 -19.41 6.27
C GLN A 130 23.48 -20.08 7.24
N SER A 131 22.73 -19.26 7.98
CA SER A 131 21.69 -19.73 8.88
C SER A 131 20.55 -20.39 8.10
N ASP A 132 20.24 -21.64 8.40
CA ASP A 132 18.98 -22.26 8.05
C ASP A 132 17.98 -22.01 9.19
N TRP A 133 16.89 -21.28 8.91
CA TRP A 133 15.88 -20.94 9.90
C TRP A 133 14.73 -21.95 9.94
N GLU A 134 14.79 -23.00 9.12
CA GLU A 134 13.87 -24.14 9.20
C GLU A 134 14.38 -25.25 10.13
N ASP A 135 15.65 -25.19 10.53
CA ASP A 135 16.24 -26.12 11.49
C ASP A 135 16.07 -25.65 12.95
N GLU A 136 16.13 -26.60 13.88
CA GLU A 136 15.97 -26.35 15.32
C GLU A 136 17.29 -25.94 16.01
N GLU A 137 18.32 -25.58 15.24
CA GLU A 137 19.63 -25.21 15.80
C GLU A 137 19.61 -23.79 16.38
N GLU A 138 20.32 -23.57 17.48
CA GLU A 138 20.49 -22.25 18.07
C GLU A 138 21.35 -21.37 17.16
N LYS A 139 20.92 -20.11 16.96
CA LYS A 139 21.72 -19.07 16.30
C LYS A 139 21.91 -17.89 17.23
N PHE A 140 23.10 -17.32 17.17
CA PHE A 140 23.52 -16.25 18.06
C PHE A 140 23.49 -14.92 17.31
N SER A 141 22.89 -13.87 17.87
CA SER A 141 22.73 -12.60 17.17
C SER A 141 22.97 -11.37 18.04
N ILE A 142 23.18 -10.24 17.38
CA ILE A 142 23.29 -8.91 17.99
C ILE A 142 22.05 -8.11 17.59
N GLN A 143 21.41 -7.44 18.55
CA GLN A 143 20.28 -6.55 18.32
C GLN A 143 20.38 -5.29 19.18
N VAL A 144 19.77 -4.20 18.69
CA VAL A 144 19.57 -2.98 19.47
C VAL A 144 18.24 -3.06 20.23
N CYS A 145 18.30 -3.03 21.57
CA CYS A 145 17.12 -2.88 22.42
C CYS A 145 17.30 -1.67 23.31
N GLU A 146 16.27 -0.83 23.42
CA GLU A 146 16.31 0.40 24.23
C GLU A 146 17.49 1.34 23.88
N GLY A 147 18.00 1.26 22.64
CA GLY A 147 19.15 2.06 22.16
C GLY A 147 20.53 1.44 22.41
N GLU A 148 20.59 0.29 23.08
CA GLU A 148 21.81 -0.41 23.46
C GLU A 148 21.95 -1.76 22.75
N PHE A 149 23.19 -2.24 22.59
CA PHE A 149 23.45 -3.54 21.99
C PHE A 149 23.29 -4.67 23.00
N HIS A 150 22.52 -5.68 22.59
CA HIS A 150 22.29 -6.91 23.34
C HIS A 150 22.61 -8.12 22.48
N THR A 151 23.14 -9.15 23.13
CA THR A 151 23.33 -10.47 22.54
C THR A 151 22.09 -11.32 22.76
N PHE A 152 21.73 -12.10 21.74
CA PHE A 152 20.57 -12.98 21.76
C PHE A 152 20.94 -14.35 21.23
N GLU A 153 20.17 -15.33 21.68
CA GLU A 153 20.15 -16.69 21.18
C GLU A 153 18.73 -17.00 20.72
N SER A 154 18.58 -17.52 19.52
CA SER A 154 17.28 -17.85 18.97
C SER A 154 17.37 -18.97 17.94
N ILE A 155 16.37 -19.85 17.98
CA ILE A 155 16.19 -20.91 16.99
C ILE A 155 15.34 -20.38 15.81
N GLU A 156 14.34 -19.53 16.09
CA GLU A 156 13.27 -19.19 15.14
C GLU A 156 13.35 -17.76 14.56
N CYS A 157 14.13 -16.86 15.17
CA CYS A 157 14.09 -15.43 14.82
C CYS A 157 15.26 -15.02 13.91
N GLN A 158 15.00 -14.84 12.62
CA GLN A 158 15.98 -14.29 11.68
C GLN A 158 16.41 -12.87 12.06
N ARG A 159 17.73 -12.65 12.14
CA ARG A 159 18.34 -11.34 12.40
C ARG A 159 19.44 -11.01 11.39
N VAL A 160 19.69 -9.72 11.20
CA VAL A 160 20.67 -9.23 10.23
C VAL A 160 22.10 -9.62 10.63
N VAL A 161 22.38 -9.65 11.93
CA VAL A 161 23.73 -9.93 12.46
C VAL A 161 23.68 -11.23 13.27
N SER A 162 23.60 -12.36 12.54
CA SER A 162 23.53 -13.73 13.10
C SER A 162 24.80 -14.53 12.87
N PHE A 163 25.11 -15.43 13.79
CA PHE A 163 26.33 -16.22 13.86
C PHE A 163 26.06 -17.66 14.27
N LYS A 164 26.98 -18.54 13.83
CA LYS A 164 26.93 -19.96 14.11
C LYS A 164 27.17 -20.28 15.58
N THR A 165 28.04 -19.52 16.25
CA THR A 165 28.39 -19.75 17.66
C THR A 165 28.45 -18.43 18.43
N GLU A 166 28.29 -18.53 19.75
CA GLU A 166 28.42 -17.41 20.69
C GLU A 166 29.80 -16.74 20.62
N GLU A 167 30.88 -17.52 20.49
CA GLU A 167 32.24 -16.97 20.46
C GLU A 167 32.48 -16.09 19.24
N ILE A 168 31.94 -16.48 18.08
CA ILE A 168 32.04 -15.68 16.86
C ILE A 168 31.26 -14.38 17.01
N ARG A 169 30.05 -14.45 17.58
CA ARG A 169 29.19 -13.28 17.85
C ARG A 169 29.90 -12.29 18.76
N ASP A 170 30.41 -12.75 19.89
CA ASP A 170 30.99 -11.87 20.91
C ASP A 170 32.28 -11.23 20.40
N LYS A 171 33.11 -12.01 19.71
CA LYS A 171 34.30 -11.47 19.04
C LYS A 171 33.93 -10.42 18.00
N PHE A 172 32.89 -10.64 17.21
CA PHE A 172 32.43 -9.69 16.22
C PHE A 172 31.90 -8.39 16.87
N LEU A 173 31.13 -8.51 17.95
CA LEU A 173 30.61 -7.36 18.70
C LEU A 173 31.74 -6.47 19.22
N GLU A 174 32.81 -7.07 19.74
CA GLU A 174 33.99 -6.35 20.20
C GLU A 174 34.77 -5.73 19.03
N ASP A 175 35.14 -6.55 18.03
CA ASP A 175 36.00 -6.13 16.93
C ASP A 175 35.34 -5.05 16.04
N GLN A 176 34.00 -5.04 15.94
CA GLN A 176 33.24 -4.18 15.02
C GLN A 176 32.34 -3.15 15.70
N ARG A 177 32.58 -2.84 16.98
CA ARG A 177 31.73 -1.93 17.78
C ARG A 177 31.49 -0.57 17.12
N GLU A 178 32.51 0.03 16.52
CA GLU A 178 32.38 1.34 15.86
C GLU A 178 31.42 1.29 14.65
N LEU A 179 31.56 0.27 13.81
CA LEU A 179 30.67 0.08 12.66
C LEU A 179 29.24 -0.22 13.12
N LEU A 180 29.07 -1.02 14.18
CA LEU A 180 27.77 -1.29 14.78
C LEU A 180 27.10 0.00 15.27
N GLU A 181 27.82 0.88 15.97
CA GLU A 181 27.28 2.17 16.40
C GLU A 181 26.81 3.04 15.23
N ILE A 182 27.56 3.08 14.11
CA ILE A 182 27.16 3.83 12.92
C ILE A 182 25.91 3.22 12.27
N ALA A 183 25.81 1.89 12.23
CA ALA A 183 24.69 1.18 11.62
C ALA A 183 23.44 1.10 12.53
N LYS A 184 23.54 1.51 13.79
CA LYS A 184 22.48 1.41 14.80
C LYS A 184 21.08 1.86 14.34
N PRO A 185 20.90 2.92 13.51
CA PRO A 185 19.58 3.31 13.00
C PRO A 185 18.87 2.25 12.12
N LEU A 186 19.60 1.23 11.65
CA LEU A 186 19.13 0.17 10.76
C LEU A 186 19.16 -1.23 11.41
N LEU A 187 19.59 -1.34 12.67
CA LEU A 187 19.77 -2.60 13.42
C LEU A 187 18.74 -2.75 14.54
#